data_AF-A0A2E0QXZ7-F1
#
_entry.id   AF-A0A2E0QXZ7-F1
#
_cell.length_a   1.000
_cell.length_b   1.000
_cell.length_c   1.000
_cell.angle_alpha   90.00
_cell.angle_beta   90.00
_cell.angle_gamma   90.00
#
_symmetry.space_group_name_H-M   'P 1'
#
loop_
_entity.id
_entity.type
_entity.pdbx_description
1 polymer ?
#
loop_
_entity_poly.entity_id
_entity_poly.type
_entity_poly.pdbx_seq_one_letter_code
_entity_poly.pdbx_strand_id
1 'polypeptide(L)' 'MSAGLQKQTHIHMARPSHYQPVISRPLICALYHEGKRRRVPMTKLIEELLVGALSGTPGWIAASEQYPREMPSPKRSD' A
#
# COMPACT_ATOMS: atom_id res chain seq x y z
N MET A 1 -43.84 -23.94 -4.26
CA MET A 1 -42.85 -23.30 -5.15
C MET A 1 -42.19 -22.18 -4.37
N SER A 2 -40.85 -22.22 -4.29
CA SER A 2 -39.99 -21.31 -3.53
C SER A 2 -40.01 -19.87 -4.02
N ALA A 3 -39.80 -18.91 -3.13
CA ALA A 3 -38.61 -18.04 -3.12
C ALA A 3 -38.74 -16.96 -2.04
N GLY A 4 -37.78 -16.96 -1.11
CA GLY A 4 -37.65 -15.94 -0.07
C GLY A 4 -37.18 -14.61 -0.63
N LEU A 5 -37.75 -13.53 -0.10
CA LEU A 5 -37.39 -12.16 -0.44
C LEU A 5 -36.13 -11.76 0.33
N GLN A 6 -35.10 -11.40 -0.44
CA GLN A 6 -33.75 -11.07 0.01
C GLN A 6 -33.74 -9.78 0.85
N LYS A 7 -33.11 -9.84 2.04
CA LYS A 7 -32.77 -8.64 2.81
C LYS A 7 -31.56 -7.98 2.14
N GLN A 8 -31.80 -6.98 1.29
CA GLN A 8 -30.77 -6.10 0.78
C GLN A 8 -30.36 -5.14 1.91
N THR A 9 -29.41 -5.53 2.76
CA THR A 9 -28.75 -4.58 3.67
C THR A 9 -27.85 -3.68 2.83
N HIS A 10 -28.30 -2.47 2.56
CA HIS A 10 -27.50 -1.42 1.95
C HIS A 10 -26.41 -1.00 2.94
N ILE A 11 -25.25 -1.63 2.86
CA ILE A 11 -24.07 -1.25 3.65
C ILE A 11 -23.60 0.10 3.09
N HIS A 12 -24.00 1.17 3.74
CA HIS A 12 -23.53 2.51 3.43
C HIS A 12 -22.08 2.60 3.93
N MET A 13 -21.13 2.21 3.09
CA MET A 13 -19.72 2.44 3.36
C MET A 13 -19.49 3.94 3.30
N ALA A 14 -19.31 4.55 4.48
CA ALA A 14 -18.75 5.89 4.59
C ALA A 14 -17.47 5.90 3.75
N ARG A 15 -17.51 6.63 2.63
CA ARG A 15 -16.35 6.78 1.76
C ARG A 15 -15.29 7.51 2.59
N PRO A 16 -14.10 6.92 2.81
CA PRO A 16 -13.02 7.66 3.42
C PRO A 16 -12.84 8.96 2.64
N SER A 17 -12.91 10.11 3.31
CA SER A 17 -12.67 11.41 2.69
C SER A 17 -11.25 11.55 2.15
N HIS A 18 -10.37 10.63 2.57
CA HIS A 18 -8.98 10.48 2.17
C HIS A 18 -8.78 9.06 1.66
N TYR A 19 -8.13 8.90 0.51
CA TYR A 19 -7.82 7.58 -0.04
C TYR A 19 -6.95 6.79 0.96
N GLN A 20 -7.50 5.69 1.47
CA GLN A 20 -6.74 4.72 2.24
C GLN A 20 -6.65 3.43 1.42
N PRO A 21 -5.45 3.04 0.95
CA PRO A 21 -5.31 1.80 0.20
C PRO A 21 -5.71 0.61 1.08
N VAL A 22 -6.64 -0.20 0.59
CA VAL A 22 -7.05 -1.44 1.26
C VAL A 22 -5.99 -2.49 1.00
N ILE A 23 -5.14 -2.75 1.98
CA ILE A 23 -4.17 -3.85 1.95
C ILE A 23 -4.84 -5.12 2.48
N SER A 24 -4.70 -6.24 1.75
CA SER A 24 -5.32 -7.51 2.13
C SER A 24 -4.74 -8.05 3.44
N ARG A 25 -5.57 -8.76 4.23
CA ARG A 25 -5.13 -9.37 5.51
C ARG A 25 -3.91 -10.29 5.35
N PRO A 26 -3.81 -11.16 4.33
CA PRO A 26 -2.61 -11.99 4.15
C PRO A 26 -1.33 -11.18 3.96
N LEU A 27 -1.39 -10.06 3.23
CA LEU A 27 -0.24 -9.20 3.00
C LEU A 27 0.17 -8.46 4.27
N ILE A 28 -0.79 -8.00 5.08
CA ILE A 28 -0.52 -7.45 6.41
C ILE A 28 0.19 -8.48 7.31
N CYS A 29 -0.28 -9.73 7.33
CA CYS A 29 0.38 -10.80 8.08
C CYS A 29 1.81 -11.05 7.59
N ALA A 30 2.02 -11.10 6.27
CA ALA A 30 3.35 -11.27 5.70
C ALA A 30 4.30 -10.13 6.10
N LEU A 31 3.84 -8.88 5.99
CA LEU A 31 4.58 -7.68 6.41
C LEU A 31 4.93 -7.71 7.90
N TYR A 32 4.02 -8.18 8.75
CA TYR A 32 4.26 -8.31 10.19
C TYR A 32 5.37 -9.33 10.48
N HIS A 33 5.26 -10.54 9.92
CA HIS A 33 6.25 -11.58 10.14
C HIS A 33 7.63 -11.18 9.61
N GLU A 34 7.67 -10.57 8.43
CA GLU A 34 8.91 -10.14 7.81
C GLU A 34 9.56 -8.96 8.55
N GLY A 35 8.76 -7.96 8.95
CA GLY A 35 9.24 -6.85 9.78
C GLY A 35 9.81 -7.33 11.10
N LYS A 36 9.13 -8.26 11.77
CA LYS A 36 9.62 -8.91 12.99
C LYS A 36 10.94 -9.65 12.77
N ARG A 37 11.05 -10.43 11.68
CA ARG A 37 12.27 -11.18 11.33
C ARG A 37 13.46 -10.25 11.07
N ARG A 38 13.23 -9.13 10.37
CA ARG A 38 14.24 -8.11 10.04
C ARG A 38 14.50 -7.09 11.15
N ARG A 39 13.68 -7.08 12.21
CA ARG A 39 13.68 -6.07 13.28
C ARG A 39 13.47 -4.63 12.77
N VAL A 40 12.57 -4.46 11.81
CA VAL A 40 12.17 -3.14 11.29
C VAL A 40 10.65 -2.94 11.45
N PRO A 41 10.18 -1.71 11.73
CA PRO A 41 8.75 -1.41 11.72
C PRO A 41 8.12 -1.73 10.36
N MET A 42 6.88 -2.24 10.35
CA MET A 42 6.18 -2.61 9.10
C MET A 42 6.08 -1.44 8.12
N THR A 43 5.89 -0.21 8.61
CA THR A 43 5.83 0.99 7.78
C THR A 43 7.14 1.25 7.04
N LYS A 44 8.28 1.05 7.70
CA LYS A 44 9.61 1.16 7.08
C LYS A 44 9.87 0.03 6.09
N LEU A 45 9.46 -1.20 6.43
CA LEU A 45 9.54 -2.31 5.49
C LEU A 45 8.71 -2.04 4.22
N ILE A 46 7.48 -1.54 4.35
CA ILE A 46 6.63 -1.19 3.20
C ILE A 46 7.31 -0.12 2.36
N GLU A 47 7.83 0.95 2.99
CA GLU A 47 8.55 2.01 2.30
C GLU A 47 9.74 1.45 1.49
N GLU A 48 10.61 0.65 2.10
CA GLU A 48 11.74 0.01 1.42
C GLU A 48 11.32 -0.88 0.24
N LEU A 49 10.29 -1.70 0.44
CA LEU A 49 9.76 -2.59 -0.59
C LEU A 49 9.17 -1.80 -1.77
N LEU A 50 8.41 -0.74 -1.49
CA LEU A 50 7.80 0.09 -2.52
C LEU A 50 8.84 0.92 -3.26
N VAL A 51 9.82 1.50 -2.58
CA VAL A 51 10.94 2.20 -3.23
C VAL A 51 11.69 1.24 -4.16
N GLY A 52 12.02 0.04 -3.69
CA GLY A 52 12.70 -0.97 -4.51
C GLY A 52 11.88 -1.40 -5.74
N ALA A 53 10.56 -1.54 -5.59
CA ALA A 53 9.67 -1.96 -6.68
C ALA A 53 9.34 -0.85 -7.68
N LEU A 54 9.28 0.41 -7.23
CA LEU A 54 8.84 1.54 -8.06
C LEU A 54 10.00 2.34 -8.65
N SER A 55 11.20 2.28 -8.08
CA SER A 55 12.37 3.03 -8.60
C SER A 55 12.56 2.80 -10.09
N GLY A 56 12.65 3.89 -10.86
CA GLY A 56 12.84 3.86 -12.31
C GLY A 56 11.60 3.53 -13.14
N THR A 57 10.45 3.24 -12.52
CA THR A 57 9.18 3.11 -13.25
C THR A 57 8.70 4.47 -13.75
N PRO A 58 7.84 4.53 -14.79
CA PRO A 58 7.25 5.79 -15.24
C PRO A 58 6.52 6.56 -14.12
N GLY A 59 5.86 5.84 -13.20
CA GLY A 59 5.21 6.45 -12.05
C GLY A 59 6.19 7.11 -11.08
N TRP A 60 7.36 6.52 -10.89
CA TRP A 60 8.44 7.12 -10.10
C TRP A 60 9.00 8.38 -10.73
N ILE A 61 9.23 8.36 -12.06
CA ILE A 61 9.72 9.51 -12.81
C ILE A 61 8.72 10.67 -12.69
N ALA A 62 7.44 10.43 -12.98
CA ALA A 62 6.39 11.44 -12.88
C ALA A 62 6.30 12.03 -11.45
N ALA A 63 6.38 11.18 -10.43
CA ALA A 63 6.34 11.64 -9.04
C ALA A 63 7.63 12.39 -8.65
N SER A 64 8.79 12.09 -9.24
CA SER A 64 10.04 12.83 -9.00
C SER A 64 10.05 14.22 -9.62
N GLU A 65 9.33 14.43 -10.72
CA GLU A 65 9.11 15.73 -11.32
C GLU A 65 8.15 16.58 -10.48
N GLN A 66 7.11 15.94 -9.93
CA GLN A 66 6.10 16.61 -9.11
C GLN A 66 6.57 16.92 -7.68
N TYR A 67 7.37 16.02 -7.07
CA TYR A 67 7.82 16.10 -5.69
C TYR A 67 9.35 15.95 -5.56
N PRO A 68 10.15 16.85 -6.17
CA PRO A 68 11.61 16.68 -6.27
C PRO A 68 12.34 16.76 -4.92
N ARG A 69 11.73 17.35 -3.88
CA ARG A 69 12.33 17.45 -2.53
C ARG A 69 11.98 16.28 -1.60
N GLU A 70 11.00 15.47 -1.97
CA GLU A 70 10.49 14.37 -1.13
C GLU A 70 10.93 13.00 -1.63
N MET A 71 11.38 12.92 -2.89
CA MET A 71 11.90 11.68 -3.43
C MET A 71 13.23 11.30 -2.77
N PRO A 72 13.36 10.06 -2.25
CA PRO A 72 14.65 9.57 -1.80
C PRO A 72 15.59 9.56 -3.00
N SER A 73 16.76 10.18 -2.84
CA SER A 73 17.78 10.17 -3.88
C SER A 73 18.09 8.72 -4.26
N PRO A 74 18.24 8.41 -5.56
CA PRO A 74 18.63 7.07 -5.99
C PRO A 74 19.86 6.66 -5.19
N LYS A 75 19.78 5.57 -4.42
CA LYS A 75 20.99 4.99 -3.85
C LYS A 75 21.84 4.58 -5.04
N ARG A 76 22.91 5.34 -5.30
CA ARG A 76 23.95 4.89 -6.22
C ARG A 76 24.41 3.53 -5.68
N SER A 77 24.15 2.49 -6.44
CA SER A 77 24.82 1.21 -6.27
C SER A 77 26.31 1.48 -6.49
N ASP A 78 27.11 1.39 -5.43
CA ASP A 78 28.55 1.14 -5.53
C ASP A 78 28.81 -0.19 -6.25
#